data_AF-A0A1F2T0C0-F1
#
_entry.id   AF-A0A1F2T0C0-F1
#
_cell.length_a   1.000
_cell.length_b   1.000
_cell.length_c   1.000
_cell.angle_alpha   90.00
_cell.angle_beta   90.00
_cell.angle_gamma   90.00
#
_symmetry.space_group_name_H-M   'P 1'
#
loop_
_entity.id
_entity.type
_entity.pdbx_description
1 polymer ?
#
loop_
_entity_poly.entity_id
_entity_poly.type
_entity_poly.pdbx_seq_one_letter_code
_entity_poly.pdbx_strand_id
1 'polypeptide(L)'
;MTTLLAAVLLLPLAQAASPSAPGDPQAGKALWEGPATQCRNCHGTNGEGAFGPDLAGRRLTVAQFRQAVRKPWGIMPAYVDSQISDREIADLVTYFESLPSVAQPGKWRFEVPAGAPHGQQVALAAVGCSQCHGPTLNGPRQNMGAVDADFAWLRSMVYGHTTTMPMHWKLLGETPAVRVRMGNYSPERLPESLLQEIFTFARDLGFRPLMQGRLSAGVPAADGVTYTLDVQNIGLRDKGLAAEEITIAVALPAGAKVVSTTGAGYQGERTDAELKATTAVWQARRIGPKDKQTYTITLSKAGTAADNVRGAIRWAKPAVKTGPMDSANIAPAPIATGTR
;
A
#
# COMPACT_ATOMS: atom_id res chain seq x y z
N MET A 1 35.46 -29.87 70.46
CA MET A 1 34.26 -29.30 69.81
C MET A 1 34.75 -28.23 68.84
N THR A 2 34.89 -28.58 67.56
CA THR A 2 35.47 -27.73 66.51
C THR A 2 34.35 -27.24 65.61
N THR A 3 33.99 -25.96 65.73
CA THR A 3 33.02 -25.29 64.85
C THR A 3 33.76 -24.72 63.63
N LEU A 4 33.53 -25.29 62.45
CA LEU A 4 33.87 -24.67 61.17
C LEU A 4 32.77 -23.67 60.78
N LEU A 5 33.11 -22.39 60.64
CA LEU A 5 32.29 -21.43 59.92
C LEU A 5 32.64 -21.49 58.42
N ALA A 6 31.68 -21.95 57.60
CA ALA A 6 31.75 -21.83 56.15
C ALA A 6 31.15 -20.48 55.73
N ALA A 7 32.00 -19.57 55.25
CA ALA A 7 31.56 -18.32 54.63
C ALA A 7 31.14 -18.61 53.19
N VAL A 8 29.82 -18.52 52.91
CA VAL A 8 29.27 -18.61 51.56
C VAL A 8 29.42 -17.23 50.90
N LEU A 9 30.36 -17.10 49.96
CA LEU A 9 30.43 -15.94 49.07
C LEU A 9 29.30 -16.01 48.03
N LEU A 10 28.34 -15.08 48.12
CA LEU A 10 27.36 -14.82 47.07
C LEU A 10 28.02 -13.94 45.98
N LEU A 11 28.45 -14.54 44.87
CA LEU A 11 28.83 -13.80 43.67
C LEU A 11 27.58 -13.32 42.91
N PRO A 12 27.54 -12.06 42.43
CA PRO A 12 26.47 -11.60 41.57
C PRO A 12 26.65 -12.23 40.18
N LEU A 13 25.66 -13.00 39.71
CA LEU A 13 25.60 -13.39 38.31
C LEU A 13 25.34 -12.13 37.48
N ALA A 14 26.40 -11.55 36.92
CA ALA A 14 26.28 -10.62 35.83
C ALA A 14 25.71 -11.37 34.62
N GLN A 15 24.41 -11.16 34.33
CA GLN A 15 23.80 -11.57 33.07
C GLN A 15 24.46 -10.76 31.95
N ALA A 16 25.49 -11.34 31.33
CA ALA A 16 26.00 -10.86 30.07
C ALA A 16 24.86 -10.93 29.05
N ALA A 17 24.40 -9.77 28.58
CA ALA A 17 23.47 -9.70 27.46
C ALA A 17 24.11 -10.45 26.29
N SER A 18 23.48 -11.52 25.82
CA SER A 18 23.96 -12.26 24.66
C SER A 18 24.08 -11.28 23.48
N PRO A 19 25.21 -11.28 22.73
CA PRO A 19 25.31 -10.46 21.54
C PRO A 19 24.16 -10.82 20.60
N SER A 20 23.38 -9.82 20.20
CA SER A 20 22.30 -9.99 19.24
C SER A 20 22.87 -10.68 18.00
N ALA A 21 22.29 -11.82 17.60
CA ALA A 21 22.74 -12.57 16.44
C ALA A 21 22.87 -11.65 15.21
N PRO A 22 23.92 -11.83 14.38
CA PRO A 22 24.10 -11.01 13.18
C PRO A 22 22.86 -11.10 12.26
N GLY A 23 22.60 -10.01 11.52
CA GLY A 23 21.50 -9.94 10.57
C GLY A 23 21.64 -10.97 9.44
N ASP A 24 20.52 -11.33 8.83
CA ASP A 24 20.43 -12.20 7.66
C ASP A 24 20.18 -11.33 6.41
N PRO A 25 21.15 -11.25 5.47
CA PRO A 25 21.00 -10.42 4.29
C PRO A 25 19.93 -10.91 3.30
N GLN A 26 19.64 -12.22 3.26
CA GLN A 26 18.55 -12.75 2.44
C GLN A 26 17.18 -12.36 3.03
N ALA A 27 17.03 -12.42 4.34
CA ALA A 27 15.84 -11.93 5.03
C ALA A 27 15.67 -10.41 4.83
N GLY A 28 16.76 -9.64 4.93
CA GLY A 28 16.78 -8.21 4.66
C GLY A 28 16.36 -7.87 3.23
N LYS A 29 16.89 -8.59 2.24
CA LYS A 29 16.49 -8.45 0.83
C LYS A 29 14.99 -8.74 0.63
N ALA A 30 14.51 -9.86 1.18
CA ALA A 30 13.11 -10.24 1.07
C ALA A 30 12.17 -9.20 1.73
N LEU A 31 12.60 -8.62 2.85
CA LEU A 31 11.87 -7.55 3.52
C LEU A 31 11.83 -6.24 2.70
N TRP A 32 12.95 -5.90 2.06
CA TRP A 32 13.09 -4.70 1.22
C TRP A 32 12.26 -4.77 -0.07
N GLU A 33 12.30 -5.92 -0.74
CA GLU A 33 11.59 -6.20 -2.00
C GLU A 33 10.10 -6.53 -1.75
N GLY A 34 9.79 -7.07 -0.58
CA GLY A 34 8.46 -7.52 -0.21
C GLY A 34 7.44 -6.39 0.05
N PRO A 35 6.18 -6.76 0.35
CA PRO A 35 5.10 -5.81 0.60
C PRO A 35 5.00 -5.37 2.07
N ALA A 36 5.82 -5.93 2.96
CA ALA A 36 5.77 -5.68 4.39
C ALA A 36 6.29 -4.28 4.78
N THR A 37 7.14 -3.69 3.94
CA THR A 37 7.58 -2.30 4.03
C THR A 37 7.40 -1.62 2.66
N GLN A 38 7.55 -0.29 2.63
CA GLN A 38 7.52 0.50 1.39
C GLN A 38 8.67 1.51 1.35
N CYS A 39 9.73 1.28 2.13
CA CYS A 39 10.87 2.19 2.27
C CYS A 39 11.56 2.46 0.92
N ARG A 40 11.63 1.44 0.05
CA ARG A 40 12.17 1.55 -1.32
C ARG A 40 11.49 2.60 -2.20
N ASN A 41 10.25 3.01 -1.87
CA ASN A 41 9.56 4.03 -2.64
C ASN A 41 10.23 5.41 -2.53
N CYS A 42 10.92 5.67 -1.41
CA CYS A 42 11.71 6.88 -1.22
C CYS A 42 13.21 6.62 -1.40
N HIS A 43 13.69 5.46 -0.96
CA HIS A 43 15.12 5.12 -0.91
C HIS A 43 15.65 4.34 -2.13
N GLY A 44 14.86 4.21 -3.19
CA GLY A 44 15.26 3.51 -4.41
C GLY A 44 15.04 1.99 -4.34
N THR A 45 14.93 1.33 -5.48
CA THR A 45 14.58 -0.11 -5.54
C THR A 45 15.73 -0.98 -5.01
N ASN A 46 16.96 -0.56 -5.22
CA ASN A 46 18.19 -1.19 -4.79
C ASN A 46 18.81 -0.49 -3.56
N GLY A 47 18.09 0.41 -2.89
CA GLY A 47 18.66 1.23 -1.82
C GLY A 47 19.60 2.33 -2.32
N GLU A 48 19.55 2.66 -3.61
CA GLU A 48 20.36 3.67 -4.27
C GLU A 48 19.99 5.11 -3.90
N GLY A 49 18.99 5.31 -3.04
CA GLY A 49 18.42 6.62 -2.78
C GLY A 49 17.49 7.07 -3.90
N ALA A 50 16.79 8.18 -3.67
CA ALA A 50 16.04 8.92 -4.68
C ALA A 50 15.51 10.20 -4.02
N PHE A 51 14.31 10.10 -3.44
CA PHE A 51 13.76 11.14 -2.59
C PHE A 51 14.38 11.08 -1.20
N GLY A 52 14.54 9.87 -0.66
CA GLY A 52 15.32 9.59 0.55
C GLY A 52 16.79 9.36 0.22
N PRO A 53 17.68 9.45 1.22
CA PRO A 53 19.10 9.18 1.05
C PRO A 53 19.37 7.73 0.62
N ASP A 54 20.52 7.50 0.01
CA ASP A 54 21.04 6.16 -0.26
C ASP A 54 21.30 5.36 1.02
N LEU A 55 21.10 4.05 0.92
CA LEU A 55 21.35 3.06 1.98
C LEU A 55 22.38 2.02 1.52
N ALA A 56 22.38 1.67 0.23
CA ALA A 56 23.28 0.69 -0.36
C ALA A 56 24.75 1.07 -0.16
N GLY A 57 25.53 0.15 0.42
CA GLY A 57 26.96 0.32 0.66
C GLY A 57 27.33 1.48 1.60
N ARG A 58 26.37 2.06 2.33
CA ARG A 58 26.61 3.19 3.26
C ARG A 58 27.23 2.76 4.59
N ARG A 59 27.23 1.46 4.88
CA ARG A 59 27.85 0.84 6.07
C ARG A 59 27.39 1.47 7.39
N LEU A 60 26.10 1.72 7.53
CA LEU A 60 25.49 2.20 8.77
C LEU A 60 25.48 1.07 9.80
N THR A 61 25.84 1.35 11.05
CA THR A 61 25.64 0.37 12.13
C THR A 61 24.15 0.16 12.43
N VAL A 62 23.80 -0.99 13.02
CA VAL A 62 22.43 -1.27 13.49
C VAL A 62 21.88 -0.16 14.38
N ALA A 63 22.71 0.40 15.28
CA ALA A 63 22.30 1.50 16.14
C ALA A 63 22.00 2.79 15.35
N GLN A 64 22.83 3.13 14.37
CA GLN A 64 22.60 4.30 13.51
C GLN A 64 21.35 4.13 12.64
N PHE A 65 21.16 2.96 12.04
CA PHE A 65 19.97 2.67 11.23
C PHE A 65 18.71 2.68 12.08
N ARG A 66 18.74 2.05 13.26
CA ARG A 66 17.64 2.09 14.23
C ARG A 66 17.31 3.53 14.64
N GLN A 67 18.32 4.34 14.98
CA GLN A 67 18.09 5.74 15.31
C GLN A 67 17.39 6.48 14.17
N ALA A 68 17.85 6.30 12.92
CA ALA A 68 17.21 6.93 11.77
C ALA A 68 15.75 6.50 11.61
N VAL A 69 15.46 5.20 11.73
CA VAL A 69 14.10 4.63 11.58
C VAL A 69 13.15 5.05 12.72
N ARG A 70 13.65 5.10 13.96
CA ARG A 70 12.83 5.41 15.14
C ARG A 70 12.68 6.90 15.40
N LYS A 71 13.72 7.69 15.11
CA LYS A 71 13.84 9.11 15.42
C LYS A 71 14.51 9.86 14.25
N PRO A 72 13.84 9.94 13.09
CA PRO A 72 14.38 10.58 11.91
C PRO A 72 14.59 12.09 12.12
N TRP A 73 15.64 12.63 11.51
CA TRP A 73 15.97 14.06 11.57
C TRP A 73 15.25 14.90 10.50
N GLY A 74 14.77 14.25 9.42
CA GLY A 74 14.13 14.91 8.28
C GLY A 74 12.64 14.56 8.16
N ILE A 75 12.14 14.56 6.93
CA ILE A 75 10.72 14.32 6.64
C ILE A 75 10.33 12.84 6.64
N MET A 76 11.31 11.94 6.74
CA MET A 76 11.05 10.51 6.89
C MET A 76 10.15 10.28 8.12
N PRO A 77 9.05 9.52 8.00
CA PRO A 77 8.21 9.22 9.16
C PRO A 77 8.92 8.28 10.13
N ALA A 78 8.60 8.39 11.42
CA ALA A 78 9.12 7.53 12.48
C ALA A 78 8.36 6.20 12.51
N TYR A 79 9.08 5.08 12.48
CA TYR A 79 8.50 3.74 12.50
C TYR A 79 8.60 3.10 13.88
N VAL A 80 7.58 2.35 14.27
CA VAL A 80 7.51 1.66 15.57
C VAL A 80 7.86 0.16 15.45
N ASP A 81 8.11 -0.50 16.58
CA ASP A 81 8.55 -1.91 16.60
C ASP A 81 7.56 -2.86 15.91
N SER A 82 6.25 -2.57 15.98
CA SER A 82 5.23 -3.38 15.30
C SER A 82 5.23 -3.23 13.77
N GLN A 83 5.90 -2.20 13.23
CA GLN A 83 6.07 -2.00 11.79
C GLN A 83 7.40 -2.52 11.25
N ILE A 84 8.43 -2.53 12.09
CA ILE A 84 9.73 -3.08 11.78
C ILE A 84 10.43 -3.37 13.10
N SER A 85 10.79 -4.62 13.35
CA SER A 85 11.46 -5.06 14.58
C SER A 85 12.96 -4.76 14.54
N ASP A 86 13.62 -4.84 15.70
CA ASP A 86 15.09 -4.69 15.77
C ASP A 86 15.83 -5.79 14.99
N ARG A 87 15.24 -6.99 14.91
CA ARG A 87 15.80 -8.08 14.10
C ARG A 87 15.73 -7.74 12.61
N GLU A 88 14.57 -7.28 12.14
CA GLU A 88 14.39 -6.83 10.76
C GLU A 88 15.32 -5.65 10.40
N ILE A 89 15.59 -4.75 11.35
CA ILE A 89 16.58 -3.69 11.17
C ILE A 89 17.99 -4.28 10.98
N ALA A 90 18.39 -5.24 11.81
CA ALA A 90 19.68 -5.90 11.67
C ALA A 90 19.81 -6.62 10.32
N ASP A 91 18.76 -7.32 9.88
CA ASP A 91 18.70 -8.00 8.59
C ASP A 91 18.85 -7.00 7.42
N LEU A 92 18.17 -5.84 7.47
CA LEU A 92 18.32 -4.77 6.47
C LEU A 92 19.73 -4.18 6.43
N VAL A 93 20.34 -3.93 7.59
CA VAL A 93 21.72 -3.40 7.66
C VAL A 93 22.68 -4.37 6.98
N THR A 94 22.64 -5.65 7.33
CA THR A 94 23.49 -6.67 6.70
C THR A 94 23.23 -6.79 5.20
N TYR A 95 21.97 -6.65 4.76
CA TYR A 95 21.64 -6.60 3.33
C TYR A 95 22.27 -5.39 2.63
N PHE A 96 22.11 -4.17 3.15
CA PHE A 96 22.65 -2.96 2.51
C PHE A 96 24.18 -2.91 2.53
N GLU A 97 24.83 -3.49 3.54
CA GLU A 97 26.29 -3.66 3.58
C GLU A 97 26.80 -4.58 2.47
N SER A 98 25.98 -5.54 2.01
CA SER A 98 26.34 -6.43 0.90
C SER A 98 26.24 -5.78 -0.49
N LEU A 99 25.61 -4.59 -0.58
CA LEU A 99 25.43 -3.87 -1.83
C LEU A 99 26.59 -2.88 -2.09
N PRO A 100 26.92 -2.60 -3.36
CA PRO A 100 27.90 -1.57 -3.69
C PRO A 100 27.38 -0.17 -3.29
N SER A 101 28.29 0.70 -2.88
CA SER A 101 27.98 2.12 -2.68
C SER A 101 27.60 2.76 -4.01
N VAL A 102 26.71 3.75 -3.97
CA VAL A 102 26.23 4.46 -5.16
C VAL A 102 26.92 5.80 -5.32
N ALA A 103 27.25 6.16 -6.56
CA ALA A 103 27.89 7.46 -6.86
C ALA A 103 26.89 8.62 -6.85
N GLN A 104 25.64 8.37 -7.25
CA GLN A 104 24.56 9.34 -7.33
C GLN A 104 23.22 8.67 -6.98
N PRO A 105 22.26 9.40 -6.38
CA PRO A 105 20.94 8.87 -6.11
C PRO A 105 20.17 8.48 -7.37
N GLY A 106 19.22 7.56 -7.20
CA GLY A 106 18.25 7.20 -8.24
C GLY A 106 17.25 8.32 -8.54
N LYS A 107 16.41 8.09 -9.56
CA LYS A 107 15.31 9.00 -9.87
C LYS A 107 14.15 8.83 -8.89
N TRP A 108 13.44 9.91 -8.62
CA TRP A 108 12.19 9.88 -7.85
C TRP A 108 11.14 9.04 -8.59
N ARG A 109 10.25 8.36 -7.86
CA ARG A 109 9.16 7.59 -8.50
C ARG A 109 8.18 8.50 -9.22
N PHE A 110 7.94 9.68 -8.65
CA PHE A 110 7.11 10.70 -9.24
C PHE A 110 7.84 12.03 -9.19
N GLU A 111 8.11 12.58 -10.37
CA GLU A 111 8.61 13.94 -10.54
C GLU A 111 7.47 14.94 -10.35
N VAL A 112 7.82 16.20 -10.04
CA VAL A 112 6.84 17.28 -9.95
C VAL A 112 6.43 17.69 -11.36
N PRO A 113 5.14 17.58 -11.74
CA PRO A 113 4.69 18.05 -13.04
C PRO A 113 4.92 19.56 -13.20
N ALA A 114 5.23 20.00 -14.41
CA ALA A 114 5.25 21.42 -14.73
C ALA A 114 3.86 22.04 -14.46
N GLY A 115 3.84 23.16 -13.73
CA GLY A 115 2.59 23.84 -13.36
C GLY A 115 1.77 23.12 -12.28
N ALA A 116 2.35 22.14 -11.57
CA ALA A 116 1.68 21.49 -10.45
C ALA A 116 1.16 22.54 -9.43
N PRO A 117 -0.10 22.45 -8.94
CA PRO A 117 -0.58 23.31 -7.86
C PRO A 117 0.31 23.23 -6.62
N HIS A 118 0.38 24.30 -5.83
CA HIS A 118 1.31 24.38 -4.71
C HIS A 118 1.23 23.17 -3.76
N GLY A 119 0.03 22.79 -3.30
CA GLY A 119 -0.14 21.61 -2.43
C GLY A 119 0.31 20.29 -3.06
N GLN A 120 0.26 20.16 -4.40
CA GLN A 120 0.81 19.01 -5.11
C GLN A 120 2.35 19.02 -5.08
N GLN A 121 2.96 20.19 -5.27
CA GLN A 121 4.42 20.36 -5.16
C GLN A 121 4.89 20.01 -3.74
N VAL A 122 4.17 20.46 -2.72
CA VAL A 122 4.46 20.12 -1.31
C VAL A 122 4.38 18.61 -1.10
N ALA A 123 3.31 17.95 -1.57
CA ALA A 123 3.13 16.50 -1.44
C ALA A 123 4.21 15.67 -2.17
N LEU A 124 4.72 16.15 -3.31
CA LEU A 124 5.71 15.46 -4.13
C LEU A 124 7.16 15.73 -3.69
N ALA A 125 7.52 17.00 -3.49
CA ALA A 125 8.91 17.44 -3.38
C ALA A 125 9.34 17.83 -1.97
N ALA A 126 8.45 18.39 -1.15
CA ALA A 126 8.81 18.78 0.22
C ALA A 126 8.63 17.60 1.18
N VAL A 127 7.52 16.86 1.04
CA VAL A 127 7.11 15.84 2.02
C VAL A 127 7.26 14.41 1.52
N GLY A 128 7.18 14.21 0.20
CA GLY A 128 7.33 12.89 -0.40
C GLY A 128 6.12 11.96 -0.20
N CYS A 129 4.98 12.44 0.30
CA CYS A 129 3.74 11.67 0.42
C CYS A 129 3.38 10.98 -0.90
N SER A 130 3.57 11.68 -2.01
CA SER A 130 3.25 11.17 -3.34
C SER A 130 4.19 10.06 -3.82
N GLN A 131 5.41 9.92 -3.28
CA GLN A 131 6.30 8.80 -3.62
C GLN A 131 5.68 7.44 -3.26
N CYS A 132 4.79 7.42 -2.26
CA CYS A 132 3.98 6.27 -1.86
C CYS A 132 2.52 6.33 -2.35
N HIS A 133 1.87 7.49 -2.26
CA HIS A 133 0.43 7.64 -2.52
C HIS A 133 0.08 8.05 -3.96
N GLY A 134 1.09 8.23 -4.81
CA GLY A 134 0.94 8.72 -6.17
C GLY A 134 0.80 10.25 -6.25
N PRO A 135 0.93 10.82 -7.46
CA PRO A 135 0.95 12.28 -7.66
C PRO A 135 -0.38 12.96 -7.36
N THR A 136 -1.48 12.20 -7.32
CA THR A 136 -2.83 12.69 -7.02
C THR A 136 -3.33 12.24 -5.64
N LEU A 137 -2.50 11.55 -4.84
CA LEU A 137 -2.88 11.07 -3.50
C LEU A 137 -4.12 10.16 -3.51
N ASN A 138 -4.14 9.18 -4.42
CA ASN A 138 -5.28 8.28 -4.62
C ASN A 138 -5.75 7.60 -3.33
N GLY A 139 -4.84 6.95 -2.60
CA GLY A 139 -5.17 6.29 -1.32
C GLY A 139 -5.72 7.27 -0.27
N PRO A 140 -5.02 8.38 0.05
CA PRO A 140 -5.52 9.38 0.98
C PRO A 140 -6.87 9.96 0.58
N ARG A 141 -7.07 10.39 -0.68
CA ARG A 141 -8.37 10.88 -1.18
C ARG A 141 -9.49 9.86 -1.02
N GLN A 142 -9.16 8.58 -1.19
CA GLN A 142 -10.10 7.48 -1.07
C GLN A 142 -10.52 7.26 0.38
N ASN A 143 -9.56 7.24 1.31
CA ASN A 143 -9.84 7.14 2.74
C ASN A 143 -10.63 8.36 3.24
N MET A 144 -10.28 9.57 2.76
CA MET A 144 -11.02 10.79 3.09
C MET A 144 -12.45 10.75 2.55
N GLY A 145 -12.63 10.34 1.31
CA GLY A 145 -13.96 10.18 0.68
C GLY A 145 -14.79 9.06 1.28
N ALA A 146 -14.19 8.09 1.96
CA ALA A 146 -14.89 6.99 2.62
C ALA A 146 -15.58 7.41 3.92
N VAL A 147 -15.13 8.49 4.56
CA VAL A 147 -15.57 8.90 5.91
C VAL A 147 -16.00 10.36 6.01
N ASP A 148 -16.03 11.08 4.89
CA ASP A 148 -16.21 12.54 4.84
C ASP A 148 -15.21 13.27 5.75
N ALA A 149 -13.93 13.02 5.49
CA ALA A 149 -12.85 13.49 6.36
C ALA A 149 -12.63 15.00 6.26
N ASP A 150 -12.35 15.61 7.42
CA ASP A 150 -11.88 16.98 7.54
C ASP A 150 -10.35 17.05 7.75
N PHE A 151 -9.83 18.25 7.99
CA PHE A 151 -8.41 18.45 8.25
C PHE A 151 -7.96 17.80 9.58
N ALA A 152 -8.81 17.79 10.60
CA ALA A 152 -8.50 17.15 11.88
C ALA A 152 -8.29 15.64 11.72
N TRP A 153 -9.11 15.00 10.86
CA TRP A 153 -8.91 13.62 10.45
C TRP A 153 -7.55 13.44 9.77
N LEU A 154 -7.19 14.28 8.79
CA LEU A 154 -5.90 14.17 8.10
C LEU A 154 -4.73 14.33 9.08
N ARG A 155 -4.80 15.32 9.97
CA ARG A 155 -3.82 15.54 11.04
C ARG A 155 -3.59 14.28 11.87
N SER A 156 -4.67 13.65 12.33
CA SER A 156 -4.59 12.41 13.11
C SER A 156 -4.04 11.24 12.29
N MET A 157 -4.37 11.17 10.99
CA MET A 157 -3.89 10.16 10.07
C MET A 157 -2.39 10.28 9.81
N VAL A 158 -1.85 11.50 9.75
CA VAL A 158 -0.45 11.75 9.37
C VAL A 158 0.49 11.70 10.58
N TYR A 159 0.11 12.33 11.70
CA TYR A 159 0.97 12.35 12.89
C TYR A 159 0.81 11.10 13.77
N GLY A 160 -0.32 10.39 13.66
CA GLY A 160 -0.61 9.18 14.43
C GLY A 160 -0.90 7.96 13.56
N HIS A 161 -0.37 7.91 12.33
CA HIS A 161 -0.71 6.89 11.33
C HIS A 161 -0.68 5.46 11.83
N THR A 162 0.29 5.10 12.67
CA THR A 162 0.46 3.74 13.19
C THR A 162 -0.70 3.27 14.06
N THR A 163 -1.47 4.21 14.62
CA THR A 163 -2.65 3.97 15.45
C THR A 163 -3.93 4.27 14.67
N THR A 164 -3.95 5.41 13.97
CA THR A 164 -5.17 5.91 13.32
C THR A 164 -5.56 5.08 12.10
N MET A 165 -4.61 4.53 11.32
CA MET A 165 -4.98 3.67 10.17
C MET A 165 -5.64 2.35 10.58
N PRO A 166 -5.13 1.59 11.57
CA PRO A 166 -5.83 0.42 12.08
C PRO A 166 -7.25 0.73 12.58
N MET A 167 -7.44 1.87 13.24
CA MET A 167 -8.77 2.33 13.65
C MET A 167 -9.67 2.65 12.45
N HIS A 168 -9.12 3.30 11.41
CA HIS A 168 -9.84 3.59 10.17
C HIS A 168 -10.25 2.30 9.44
N TRP A 169 -9.37 1.31 9.32
CA TRP A 169 -9.72 0.01 8.75
C TRP A 169 -10.83 -0.68 9.54
N LYS A 170 -10.71 -0.71 10.88
CA LYS A 170 -11.74 -1.29 11.74
C LYS A 170 -13.10 -0.60 11.55
N LEU A 171 -13.11 0.74 11.46
CA LEU A 171 -14.30 1.54 11.21
C LEU A 171 -14.96 1.17 9.87
N LEU A 172 -14.17 0.88 8.85
CA LEU A 172 -14.65 0.48 7.53
C LEU A 172 -14.98 -1.02 7.40
N GLY A 173 -14.61 -1.84 8.40
CA GLY A 173 -14.75 -3.29 8.35
C GLY A 173 -13.67 -3.96 7.48
N GLU A 174 -12.51 -3.34 7.34
CA GLU A 174 -11.37 -3.87 6.60
C GLU A 174 -10.40 -4.64 7.51
N THR A 175 -9.86 -5.74 6.98
CA THR A 175 -8.81 -6.55 7.62
C THR A 175 -7.67 -6.78 6.62
N PRO A 176 -6.80 -5.79 6.38
CA PRO A 176 -5.72 -5.94 5.43
C PRO A 176 -4.75 -7.06 5.82
N ALA A 177 -4.29 -7.83 4.84
CA ALA A 177 -3.29 -8.89 5.05
C ALA A 177 -1.86 -8.36 5.30
N VAL A 178 -1.70 -7.04 5.44
CA VAL A 178 -0.42 -6.33 5.52
C VAL A 178 -0.43 -5.40 6.73
N ARG A 179 0.71 -5.29 7.39
CA ARG A 179 0.92 -4.28 8.45
C ARG A 179 0.87 -2.86 7.89
N VAL A 180 0.70 -1.87 8.76
CA VAL A 180 0.77 -0.44 8.40
C VAL A 180 2.18 -0.10 7.93
N ARG A 181 2.32 0.56 6.77
CA ARG A 181 3.62 0.75 6.08
C ARG A 181 4.16 2.17 6.11
N MET A 182 3.39 3.12 6.60
CA MET A 182 3.84 4.50 6.82
C MET A 182 3.97 4.72 8.33
N GLY A 183 5.07 5.34 8.75
CA GLY A 183 5.27 5.71 10.15
C GLY A 183 4.48 6.98 10.53
N ASN A 184 4.84 7.55 11.68
CA ASN A 184 4.28 8.79 12.18
C ASN A 184 5.14 9.99 11.76
N TYR A 185 4.53 11.01 11.17
CA TYR A 185 5.24 12.27 10.91
C TYR A 185 5.32 13.11 12.19
N SER A 186 6.39 13.90 12.32
CA SER A 186 6.51 14.89 13.38
C SER A 186 5.91 16.23 12.95
N PRO A 187 5.05 16.87 13.76
CA PRO A 187 4.60 18.24 13.52
C PRO A 187 5.73 19.26 13.44
N GLU A 188 6.87 18.99 14.08
CA GLU A 188 8.07 19.86 14.02
C GLU A 188 8.76 19.78 12.65
N ARG A 189 8.62 18.64 11.95
CA ARG A 189 9.25 18.40 10.63
C ARG A 189 8.27 18.60 9.49
N LEU A 190 6.99 18.38 9.74
CA LEU A 190 5.87 18.65 8.85
C LEU A 190 4.90 19.58 9.56
N PRO A 191 5.12 20.91 9.51
CA PRO A 191 4.21 21.89 10.10
C PRO A 191 2.81 21.79 9.50
N GLU A 192 1.80 22.12 10.30
CA GLU A 192 0.40 22.03 9.89
C GLU A 192 0.06 22.92 8.69
N SER A 193 0.77 24.03 8.49
CA SER A 193 0.60 24.88 7.30
C SER A 193 0.89 24.12 6.01
N LEU A 194 1.99 23.36 5.95
CA LEU A 194 2.29 22.51 4.80
C LEU A 194 1.29 21.36 4.67
N LEU A 195 0.85 20.78 5.78
CA LEU A 195 -0.18 19.73 5.76
C LEU A 195 -1.52 20.27 5.26
N GLN A 196 -1.86 21.51 5.58
CA GLN A 196 -3.06 22.20 5.12
C GLN A 196 -3.02 22.45 3.61
N GLU A 197 -1.85 22.80 3.05
CA GLU A 197 -1.68 22.89 1.58
C GLU A 197 -1.96 21.55 0.89
N ILE A 198 -1.46 20.44 1.46
CA ILE A 198 -1.72 19.09 0.94
C ILE A 198 -3.22 18.74 1.04
N PHE A 199 -3.86 19.06 2.18
CA PHE A 199 -5.29 18.81 2.37
C PHE A 199 -6.15 19.60 1.37
N THR A 200 -5.86 20.90 1.23
CA THR A 200 -6.54 21.79 0.28
C THR A 200 -6.39 21.25 -1.13
N PHE A 201 -5.19 20.85 -1.54
CA PHE A 201 -4.97 20.21 -2.84
C PHE A 201 -5.81 18.93 -3.01
N ALA A 202 -5.79 18.02 -2.03
CA ALA A 202 -6.53 16.77 -2.14
C ALA A 202 -8.06 16.98 -2.21
N ARG A 203 -8.59 17.90 -1.40
CA ARG A 203 -10.00 18.30 -1.40
C ARG A 203 -10.37 18.97 -2.72
N ASP A 204 -9.56 19.90 -3.19
CA ASP A 204 -9.83 20.66 -4.40
C ASP A 204 -9.75 19.77 -5.63
N LEU A 205 -8.87 18.76 -5.64
CA LEU A 205 -8.84 17.73 -6.68
C LEU A 205 -10.08 16.80 -6.62
N GLY A 206 -10.78 16.76 -5.48
CA GLY A 206 -11.95 15.94 -5.18
C GLY A 206 -11.62 14.72 -4.33
N PHE A 207 -12.46 14.35 -3.36
CA PHE A 207 -12.35 13.04 -2.75
C PHE A 207 -12.95 11.96 -3.66
N ARG A 208 -12.63 10.70 -3.39
CA ARG A 208 -13.01 9.60 -4.26
C ARG A 208 -13.69 8.45 -3.50
N PRO A 209 -14.66 7.76 -4.11
CA PRO A 209 -15.34 6.63 -3.50
C PRO A 209 -14.35 5.49 -3.26
N LEU A 210 -14.55 4.78 -2.16
CA LEU A 210 -13.72 3.65 -1.76
C LEU A 210 -14.25 2.35 -2.37
N MET A 211 -13.95 2.17 -3.66
CA MET A 211 -14.34 1.01 -4.45
C MET A 211 -13.37 -0.16 -4.28
N GLN A 212 -13.90 -1.37 -4.20
CA GLN A 212 -13.12 -2.59 -4.08
C GLN A 212 -13.72 -3.68 -4.96
N GLY A 213 -12.87 -4.33 -5.75
CA GLY A 213 -13.20 -5.55 -6.49
C GLY A 213 -12.47 -6.75 -5.91
N ARG A 214 -13.18 -7.86 -5.70
CA ARG A 214 -12.61 -9.12 -5.23
C ARG A 214 -13.02 -10.27 -6.14
N LEU A 215 -12.03 -10.88 -6.76
CA LEU A 215 -12.20 -12.11 -7.54
C LEU A 215 -12.08 -13.33 -6.62
N SER A 216 -12.96 -14.31 -6.80
CA SER A 216 -12.80 -15.65 -6.24
C SER A 216 -11.71 -16.42 -6.97
N ALA A 217 -11.27 -17.53 -6.38
CA ALA A 217 -10.59 -18.55 -7.16
C ALA A 217 -11.51 -19.05 -8.29
N GLY A 218 -10.91 -19.49 -9.40
CA GLY A 218 -11.65 -20.12 -10.49
C GLY A 218 -12.21 -21.47 -10.05
N VAL A 219 -13.50 -21.69 -10.30
CA VAL A 219 -14.18 -22.96 -10.02
C VAL A 219 -14.47 -23.68 -11.34
N PRO A 220 -14.12 -24.96 -11.50
CA PRO A 220 -14.47 -25.73 -12.70
C PRO A 220 -15.97 -25.70 -12.98
N ALA A 221 -16.33 -25.51 -14.24
CA ALA A 221 -17.70 -25.55 -14.77
C ALA A 221 -17.73 -26.45 -16.02
N ALA A 222 -18.93 -26.80 -16.51
CA ALA A 222 -19.10 -27.72 -17.63
C ALA A 222 -18.27 -27.33 -18.87
N ASP A 223 -18.24 -26.03 -19.20
CA ASP A 223 -17.59 -25.49 -20.40
C ASP A 223 -16.42 -24.54 -20.08
N GLY A 224 -15.79 -24.70 -18.91
CA GLY A 224 -14.62 -23.90 -18.55
C GLY A 224 -14.45 -23.65 -17.06
N VAL A 225 -14.11 -22.41 -16.70
CA VAL A 225 -13.81 -22.01 -15.33
C VAL A 225 -14.55 -20.74 -14.98
N THR A 226 -15.34 -20.78 -13.90
CA THR A 226 -16.15 -19.66 -13.42
C THR A 226 -15.41 -18.90 -12.34
N TYR A 227 -15.36 -17.58 -12.49
CA TYR A 227 -14.89 -16.64 -11.47
C TYR A 227 -16.08 -15.83 -10.97
N THR A 228 -16.16 -15.63 -9.66
CA THR A 228 -17.08 -14.68 -9.04
C THR A 228 -16.33 -13.38 -8.78
N LEU A 229 -16.91 -12.25 -9.17
CA LEU A 229 -16.40 -10.92 -8.88
C LEU A 229 -17.39 -10.18 -8.00
N ASP A 230 -16.96 -9.84 -6.79
CA ASP A 230 -17.67 -8.90 -5.93
C ASP A 230 -17.12 -7.49 -6.14
N VAL A 231 -17.98 -6.55 -6.54
CA VAL A 231 -17.68 -5.11 -6.61
C VAL A 231 -18.47 -4.40 -5.53
N GLN A 232 -17.78 -3.72 -4.64
CA GLN A 232 -18.39 -3.05 -3.50
C GLN A 232 -17.79 -1.68 -3.23
N ASN A 233 -18.59 -0.81 -2.65
CA ASN A 233 -18.12 0.44 -2.06
C ASN A 233 -18.08 0.27 -0.55
N ILE A 234 -16.89 0.27 0.04
CA ILE A 234 -16.72 0.01 1.48
C ILE A 234 -16.71 1.29 2.33
N GLY A 235 -16.98 2.45 1.72
CA GLY A 235 -17.20 3.70 2.44
C GLY A 235 -18.28 3.59 3.52
N LEU A 236 -18.25 4.46 4.51
CA LEU A 236 -19.25 4.49 5.57
C LEU A 236 -20.61 4.91 5.03
N ARG A 237 -21.66 4.26 5.52
CA ARG A 237 -23.03 4.67 5.22
C ARG A 237 -23.24 6.14 5.64
N ASP A 238 -23.95 6.89 4.82
CA ASP A 238 -24.29 8.32 5.00
C ASP A 238 -23.11 9.31 5.05
N LYS A 239 -21.86 8.84 4.94
CA LYS A 239 -20.65 9.69 4.86
C LYS A 239 -19.83 9.46 3.59
N GLY A 240 -19.72 8.21 3.19
CA GLY A 240 -18.94 7.81 2.03
C GLY A 240 -19.49 8.39 0.74
N LEU A 241 -18.60 8.64 -0.22
CA LEU A 241 -19.01 9.00 -1.58
C LEU A 241 -19.55 7.78 -2.32
N ALA A 242 -20.62 7.97 -3.08
CA ALA A 242 -21.09 6.99 -4.05
C ALA A 242 -20.21 7.05 -5.32
N ALA A 243 -20.06 5.92 -6.01
CA ALA A 243 -19.55 5.88 -7.37
C ALA A 243 -20.74 5.84 -8.33
N GLU A 244 -20.67 6.59 -9.43
CA GLU A 244 -21.69 6.60 -10.48
C GLU A 244 -21.05 6.52 -11.87
N GLU A 245 -21.82 6.01 -12.84
CA GLU A 245 -21.37 5.76 -14.21
C GLU A 245 -20.11 4.88 -14.22
N ILE A 246 -20.25 3.70 -13.60
CA ILE A 246 -19.15 2.80 -13.29
C ILE A 246 -18.93 1.82 -14.43
N THR A 247 -17.69 1.75 -14.90
CA THR A 247 -17.21 0.72 -15.81
C THR A 247 -16.39 -0.32 -15.04
N ILE A 248 -16.83 -1.57 -15.06
CA ILE A 248 -16.09 -2.70 -14.49
C ILE A 248 -15.46 -3.47 -15.66
N ALA A 249 -14.14 -3.48 -15.73
CA ALA A 249 -13.39 -4.16 -16.79
C ALA A 249 -12.59 -5.31 -16.19
N VAL A 250 -12.88 -6.55 -16.63
CA VAL A 250 -12.16 -7.76 -16.21
C VAL A 250 -11.26 -8.22 -17.35
N ALA A 251 -9.96 -8.11 -17.16
CA ALA A 251 -8.94 -8.57 -18.12
C ALA A 251 -8.94 -10.09 -18.20
N LEU A 252 -9.03 -10.59 -19.42
CA LEU A 252 -9.07 -12.01 -19.74
C LEU A 252 -7.63 -12.57 -19.86
N PRO A 253 -7.41 -13.85 -19.47
CA PRO A 253 -6.19 -14.58 -19.80
C PRO A 253 -5.97 -14.65 -21.32
N ALA A 254 -4.73 -14.76 -21.74
CA ALA A 254 -4.39 -14.69 -23.16
C ALA A 254 -5.05 -15.84 -23.93
N GLY A 255 -5.90 -15.53 -24.90
CA GLY A 255 -6.64 -16.53 -25.70
C GLY A 255 -7.80 -17.23 -24.97
N ALA A 256 -8.16 -16.80 -23.76
CA ALA A 256 -9.43 -17.20 -23.15
C ALA A 256 -10.59 -16.46 -23.83
N LYS A 257 -11.74 -17.13 -23.93
CA LYS A 257 -13.00 -16.55 -24.42
C LYS A 257 -14.03 -16.50 -23.30
N VAL A 258 -14.94 -15.53 -23.35
CA VAL A 258 -16.09 -15.50 -22.46
C VAL A 258 -17.12 -16.53 -22.93
N VAL A 259 -17.48 -17.46 -22.05
CA VAL A 259 -18.50 -18.50 -22.31
C VAL A 259 -19.86 -18.00 -21.84
N SER A 260 -19.93 -17.49 -20.61
CA SER A 260 -21.15 -16.95 -20.03
C SER A 260 -20.83 -15.93 -18.93
N THR A 261 -21.79 -15.06 -18.63
CA THR A 261 -21.67 -14.06 -17.57
C THR A 261 -22.99 -13.90 -16.82
N THR A 262 -22.91 -13.38 -15.60
CA THR A 262 -24.07 -12.87 -14.86
C THR A 262 -23.83 -11.43 -14.40
N GLY A 263 -24.85 -10.84 -13.78
CA GLY A 263 -24.84 -9.45 -13.34
C GLY A 263 -25.31 -8.49 -14.43
N ALA A 264 -26.06 -7.46 -14.01
CA ALA A 264 -26.66 -6.52 -14.94
C ALA A 264 -25.59 -5.68 -15.66
N GLY A 265 -25.93 -5.23 -16.88
CA GLY A 265 -25.14 -4.24 -17.60
C GLY A 265 -23.90 -4.77 -18.34
N TYR A 266 -23.80 -6.07 -18.62
CA TYR A 266 -22.74 -6.60 -19.48
C TYR A 266 -22.77 -5.96 -20.88
N GLN A 267 -21.61 -5.54 -21.37
CA GLN A 267 -21.42 -4.81 -22.63
C GLN A 267 -20.54 -5.56 -23.64
N GLY A 268 -20.20 -6.82 -23.38
CA GLY A 268 -19.30 -7.60 -24.23
C GLY A 268 -17.82 -7.38 -23.95
N GLU A 269 -17.01 -7.96 -24.83
CA GLU A 269 -15.55 -7.91 -24.79
C GLU A 269 -15.01 -6.68 -25.54
N ARG A 270 -13.96 -6.03 -25.02
CA ARG A 270 -13.25 -4.93 -25.69
C ARG A 270 -11.78 -4.88 -25.30
N THR A 271 -10.93 -4.36 -26.18
CA THR A 271 -9.54 -4.08 -25.86
C THR A 271 -9.44 -2.91 -24.88
N ASP A 272 -8.69 -3.09 -23.81
CA ASP A 272 -8.37 -2.04 -22.82
C ASP A 272 -6.87 -1.75 -22.86
N ALA A 273 -6.52 -0.51 -23.24
CA ALA A 273 -5.13 -0.10 -23.42
C ALA A 273 -4.37 0.01 -22.08
N GLU A 274 -5.05 0.35 -20.98
CA GLU A 274 -4.43 0.50 -19.66
C GLU A 274 -4.13 -0.89 -19.05
N LEU A 275 -5.06 -1.83 -19.19
CA LEU A 275 -4.89 -3.22 -18.73
C LEU A 275 -4.06 -4.08 -19.69
N LYS A 276 -3.82 -3.59 -20.91
CA LYS A 276 -3.10 -4.28 -22.00
C LYS A 276 -3.68 -5.67 -22.28
N ALA A 277 -5.01 -5.77 -22.30
CA ALA A 277 -5.72 -7.03 -22.46
C ALA A 277 -7.08 -6.82 -23.13
N THR A 278 -7.64 -7.90 -23.69
CA THR A 278 -9.08 -7.97 -23.93
C THR A 278 -9.78 -8.06 -22.58
N THR A 279 -10.85 -7.30 -22.41
CA THR A 279 -11.61 -7.20 -21.17
C THR A 279 -13.07 -7.50 -21.40
N ALA A 280 -13.67 -8.28 -20.51
CA ALA A 280 -15.12 -8.36 -20.35
C ALA A 280 -15.60 -7.13 -19.57
N VAL A 281 -16.62 -6.42 -20.07
CA VAL A 281 -17.02 -5.12 -19.51
C VAL A 281 -18.47 -5.13 -19.03
N TRP A 282 -18.69 -4.59 -17.83
CA TRP A 282 -20.01 -4.25 -17.30
C TRP A 282 -20.12 -2.75 -17.05
N GLN A 283 -21.35 -2.24 -17.12
CA GLN A 283 -21.71 -0.89 -16.75
C GLN A 283 -22.69 -0.92 -15.58
N ALA A 284 -22.40 -0.17 -14.53
CA ALA A 284 -23.29 0.02 -13.39
C ALA A 284 -23.60 1.51 -13.21
N ARG A 285 -24.88 1.84 -13.03
CA ARG A 285 -25.29 3.26 -12.88
C ARG A 285 -24.75 3.88 -11.60
N ARG A 286 -24.82 3.16 -10.48
CA ARG A 286 -24.45 3.65 -9.15
C ARG A 286 -24.13 2.52 -8.19
N ILE A 287 -23.12 2.72 -7.35
CA ILE A 287 -22.80 1.89 -6.19
C ILE A 287 -22.54 2.83 -5.01
N GLY A 288 -23.50 2.93 -4.10
CA GLY A 288 -23.42 3.77 -2.90
C GLY A 288 -22.61 3.13 -1.77
N PRO A 289 -22.30 3.86 -0.70
CA PRO A 289 -21.54 3.33 0.43
C PRO A 289 -22.22 2.11 1.06
N LYS A 290 -21.44 1.05 1.29
CA LYS A 290 -21.87 -0.28 1.74
C LYS A 290 -22.73 -1.08 0.74
N ASP A 291 -22.96 -0.56 -0.47
CA ASP A 291 -23.57 -1.35 -1.53
C ASP A 291 -22.55 -2.34 -2.12
N LYS A 292 -23.06 -3.48 -2.57
CA LYS A 292 -22.31 -4.55 -3.22
C LYS A 292 -23.09 -5.07 -4.44
N GLN A 293 -22.37 -5.33 -5.51
CA GLN A 293 -22.85 -6.01 -6.72
C GLN A 293 -21.96 -7.21 -7.00
N THR A 294 -22.56 -8.34 -7.35
CA THR A 294 -21.84 -9.59 -7.63
C THR A 294 -22.07 -9.97 -9.10
N TYR A 295 -20.98 -10.36 -9.75
CA TYR A 295 -20.93 -10.80 -11.13
C TYR A 295 -20.28 -12.17 -11.18
N THR A 296 -20.60 -12.95 -12.21
CA THR A 296 -19.83 -14.14 -12.56
C THR A 296 -19.38 -14.07 -14.00
N ILE A 297 -18.24 -14.69 -14.28
CA ILE A 297 -17.70 -14.87 -15.62
C ILE A 297 -17.15 -16.27 -15.76
N THR A 298 -17.69 -17.02 -16.72
CA THR A 298 -17.17 -18.31 -17.14
C THR A 298 -16.25 -18.10 -18.33
N LEU A 299 -15.01 -18.52 -18.19
CA LEU A 299 -13.99 -18.44 -19.22
C LEU A 299 -13.71 -19.83 -19.78
N SER A 300 -13.40 -19.92 -21.07
CA SER A 300 -13.09 -21.19 -21.75
C SER A 300 -11.86 -21.91 -21.17
N LYS A 301 -11.02 -21.21 -20.40
CA LYS A 301 -9.88 -21.77 -19.67
C LYS A 301 -9.56 -20.91 -18.44
N ALA A 302 -8.88 -21.50 -17.46
CA ALA A 302 -8.34 -20.78 -16.31
C ALA A 302 -7.21 -19.82 -16.71
N GLY A 303 -7.04 -18.74 -15.94
CA GLY A 303 -5.82 -17.94 -15.95
C GLY A 303 -4.65 -18.63 -15.25
N THR A 304 -3.43 -18.29 -15.67
CA THR A 304 -2.18 -18.76 -15.02
C THR A 304 -1.56 -17.65 -14.17
N ALA A 305 -0.42 -17.92 -13.52
CA ALA A 305 0.34 -16.88 -12.83
C ALA A 305 0.84 -15.77 -13.78
N ALA A 306 1.08 -16.08 -15.05
CA ALA A 306 1.58 -15.14 -16.04
C ALA A 306 0.46 -14.25 -16.64
N ASP A 307 -0.77 -14.76 -16.71
CA ASP A 307 -1.89 -14.11 -17.41
C ASP A 307 -3.21 -14.21 -16.63
N ASN A 308 -3.12 -14.02 -15.32
CA ASN A 308 -4.26 -14.21 -14.42
C ASN A 308 -5.41 -13.21 -14.67
N VAL A 309 -6.63 -13.63 -14.34
CA VAL A 309 -7.84 -12.78 -14.32
C VAL A 309 -7.64 -11.67 -13.29
N ARG A 310 -7.82 -10.43 -13.72
CA ARG A 310 -7.68 -9.20 -12.91
C ARG A 310 -8.55 -8.12 -13.53
N GLY A 311 -8.49 -6.89 -13.05
CA GLY A 311 -9.26 -5.83 -13.71
C GLY A 311 -9.15 -4.47 -13.07
N ALA A 312 -10.07 -3.60 -13.47
CA ALA A 312 -10.22 -2.26 -12.94
C ALA A 312 -11.70 -1.88 -12.83
N ILE A 313 -12.01 -1.07 -11.84
CA ILE A 313 -13.30 -0.39 -11.65
C ILE A 313 -13.03 1.09 -11.89
N ARG A 314 -13.68 1.69 -12.88
CA ARG A 314 -13.58 3.12 -13.22
C ARG A 314 -14.93 3.77 -13.03
N TRP A 315 -14.98 5.05 -12.67
CA TRP A 315 -16.24 5.79 -12.49
C TRP A 315 -16.10 7.21 -13.03
N ALA A 316 -17.20 7.75 -13.57
CA ALA A 316 -17.19 9.14 -14.03
C ALA A 316 -17.48 10.13 -12.89
N LYS A 317 -18.21 9.69 -11.85
CA LYS A 317 -18.63 10.55 -10.74
C LYS A 317 -18.37 9.90 -9.36
N PRO A 318 -17.91 10.70 -8.38
CA PRO A 318 -17.44 12.08 -8.51
C PRO A 318 -16.19 12.16 -9.41
N ALA A 319 -16.15 13.18 -10.26
CA ALA A 319 -15.06 13.37 -11.22
C ALA A 319 -13.86 13.99 -10.51
N VAL A 320 -12.68 13.46 -10.79
CA VAL A 320 -11.42 14.14 -10.48
C VAL A 320 -11.34 15.43 -11.31
N LYS A 321 -10.97 16.55 -10.68
CA LYS A 321 -10.98 17.85 -11.39
C LYS A 321 -9.88 17.98 -12.44
N THR A 322 -8.69 17.42 -12.17
CA THR A 322 -7.56 17.42 -13.10
C THR A 322 -6.81 16.09 -13.04
N GLY A 323 -6.25 15.66 -14.17
CA GLY A 323 -5.52 14.39 -14.28
C GLY A 323 -6.35 13.23 -14.82
N PRO A 324 -5.81 12.00 -14.77
CA PRO A 324 -6.46 10.82 -15.34
C PRO A 324 -7.71 10.44 -14.54
N MET A 325 -8.68 9.81 -15.21
CA MET A 325 -9.89 9.29 -14.57
C MET A 325 -9.53 8.38 -13.39
N ASP A 326 -10.28 8.53 -12.31
CA ASP A 326 -10.12 7.73 -11.10
C ASP A 326 -10.53 6.26 -11.35
N SER A 327 -9.67 5.35 -10.90
CA SER A 327 -9.91 3.90 -10.94
C SER A 327 -9.52 3.18 -9.64
N ALA A 328 -10.09 2.02 -9.40
CA ALA A 328 -9.69 1.07 -8.37
C ALA A 328 -9.30 -0.26 -9.02
N ASN A 329 -8.16 -0.82 -8.62
CA ASN A 329 -7.69 -2.09 -9.17
C ASN A 329 -8.47 -3.27 -8.60
N ILE A 330 -8.78 -4.24 -9.46
CA ILE A 330 -9.24 -5.57 -9.07
C ILE A 330 -8.00 -6.45 -9.04
N ALA A 331 -7.60 -6.90 -7.85
CA ALA A 331 -6.44 -7.75 -7.67
C ALA A 331 -6.61 -9.08 -8.45
N PRO A 332 -5.51 -9.70 -8.89
CA PRO A 332 -5.58 -11.00 -9.56
C PRO A 332 -6.34 -12.05 -8.76
N ALA A 333 -7.10 -12.90 -9.45
CA ALA A 333 -7.82 -14.00 -8.84
C ALA A 333 -6.85 -14.91 -8.05
N PRO A 334 -7.22 -15.44 -6.88
CA PRO A 334 -6.42 -16.46 -6.21
C PRO A 334 -6.20 -17.65 -7.14
N ILE A 335 -4.95 -18.03 -7.34
CA ILE A 335 -4.58 -19.24 -8.07
C ILE A 335 -4.60 -20.38 -7.07
N ALA A 336 -5.36 -21.45 -7.35
CA ALA A 336 -5.28 -22.66 -6.56
C ALA A 336 -3.86 -23.20 -6.64
N THR A 337 -3.08 -23.03 -5.58
CA THR A 337 -1.84 -23.77 -5.41
C THR A 337 -2.26 -25.21 -5.19
N GLY A 338 -2.07 -26.08 -6.19
CA GLY A 338 -2.22 -27.51 -5.97
C GLY A 338 -1.45 -27.89 -4.72
N THR A 339 -2.12 -28.52 -3.76
CA THR A 339 -1.47 -29.27 -2.69
C THR A 339 -0.42 -30.16 -3.36
N ARG A 340 0.85 -29.82 -3.16
CA ARG A 340 1.95 -30.76 -3.42
C ARG A 340 1.90 -31.86 -2.39
#